data_AF-A0A6T9XY88-F1
#
_entry.id   AF-A0A6T9XY88-F1
#
_cell.length_a   1.000
_cell.length_b   1.000
_cell.length_c   1.000
_cell.angle_alpha   90.00
_cell.angle_beta   90.00
_cell.angle_gamma   90.00
#
_symmetry.space_group_name_H-M   'P 1'
#
loop_
_entity.id
_entity.type
_entity.pdbx_description
1 polymer ?
#
loop_
_entity_poly.entity_id
_entity_poly.type
_entity_poly.pdbx_seq_one_letter_code
_entity_poly.pdbx_strand_id
1 'polypeptide(L)'
;MTIQFSQGFSNQCPLVSLKGYSLYYIWQGHPSEEGEKHFYQLKSKPDPEKVEVMSACWDGYTGSYQLSAEGKLILTKFYYFLPDGLGESDALLEELQGDFYLEFRTHFEGDQLYVPFTDGKVIVDQEQWVEIKRTRLDSKASNNNFFVWIKRVIPRRLFN
;
A
#
# COMPACT_ATOMS: atom_id res chain seq x y z
N MET A 1 4.29 -17.24 -7.60
CA MET A 1 4.44 -15.90 -6.98
C MET A 1 3.25 -15.08 -7.41
N THR A 2 2.48 -14.55 -6.46
CA THR A 2 1.40 -13.60 -6.74
C THR A 2 2.02 -12.21 -6.68
N ILE A 3 1.92 -11.45 -7.77
CA ILE A 3 2.41 -10.07 -7.84
C ILE A 3 1.18 -9.19 -7.69
N GLN A 4 1.17 -8.23 -6.75
CA GLN A 4 0.12 -7.21 -6.73
C GLN A 4 0.63 -5.94 -7.41
N PHE A 5 -0.21 -5.30 -8.21
CA PHE A 5 0.12 -4.01 -8.82
C PHE A 5 0.19 -2.91 -7.75
N SER A 6 1.19 -2.04 -7.89
CA SER A 6 1.29 -0.80 -7.12
C SER A 6 0.28 0.22 -7.62
N GLN A 7 -0.04 1.18 -6.76
CA GLN A 7 -0.76 2.39 -7.15
C GLN A 7 0.11 3.25 -8.09
N GLY A 8 -0.54 4.08 -8.90
CA GLY A 8 0.15 5.15 -9.62
C GLY A 8 0.58 6.24 -8.63
N PHE A 9 1.82 6.71 -8.71
CA PHE A 9 2.30 7.78 -7.83
C PHE A 9 3.25 8.72 -8.56
N SER A 10 2.97 10.01 -8.48
CA SER A 10 3.82 11.09 -8.99
C SER A 10 4.19 12.04 -7.85
N ASN A 11 5.49 12.26 -7.66
CA ASN A 11 5.99 13.14 -6.61
C ASN A 11 6.47 14.48 -7.18
N GLN A 12 5.82 15.57 -6.79
CA GLN A 12 6.24 16.94 -7.09
C GLN A 12 6.77 17.68 -5.86
N CYS A 13 6.77 17.05 -4.69
CA CYS A 13 7.32 17.63 -3.46
C CYS A 13 8.85 17.49 -3.46
N PRO A 14 9.62 18.60 -3.53
CA PRO A 14 11.06 18.54 -3.66
C PRO A 14 11.78 18.05 -2.40
N LEU A 15 11.10 18.11 -1.24
CA LEU A 15 11.66 17.70 0.06
C LEU A 15 11.47 16.21 0.34
N VAL A 16 10.63 15.51 -0.44
CA VAL A 16 10.35 14.09 -0.27
C VAL A 16 11.07 13.31 -1.37
N SER A 17 11.95 12.39 -1.00
CA SER A 17 12.62 11.49 -1.94
C SER A 17 12.19 10.05 -1.68
N LEU A 18 11.58 9.42 -2.68
CA LEU A 18 11.02 8.06 -2.61
C LEU A 18 11.62 7.14 -3.67
N LYS A 19 12.86 7.44 -4.08
CA LYS A 19 13.53 6.74 -5.17
C LYS A 19 13.63 5.24 -4.87
N GLY A 20 13.18 4.42 -5.82
CA GLY A 20 13.22 2.96 -5.70
C GLY A 20 12.04 2.35 -4.95
N TYR A 21 11.05 3.15 -4.55
CA TYR A 21 9.80 2.65 -3.99
C TYR A 21 8.59 3.04 -4.86
N SER A 22 7.55 2.22 -4.80
CA SER A 22 6.23 2.47 -5.38
C SER A 22 5.17 2.49 -4.27
N LEU A 23 4.12 3.30 -4.41
CA LEU A 23 3.01 3.34 -3.47
C LEU A 23 2.16 2.06 -3.63
N TYR A 24 1.85 1.36 -2.53
CA TYR A 24 0.97 0.19 -2.56
C TYR A 24 -0.36 0.46 -1.85
N TYR A 25 -0.31 1.05 -0.66
CA TYR A 25 -1.49 1.25 0.17
C TYR A 25 -1.44 2.57 0.92
N ILE A 26 -2.62 3.02 1.34
CA ILE A 26 -2.79 4.15 2.25
C ILE A 26 -3.52 3.60 3.48
N TRP A 27 -2.89 3.71 4.65
CA TRP A 27 -3.36 3.11 5.90
C TRP A 27 -3.82 4.15 6.90
N GLN A 28 -4.92 3.88 7.58
CA GLN A 28 -5.34 4.59 8.78
C GLN A 28 -4.77 3.88 10.02
N GLY A 29 -4.22 4.65 10.95
CA GLY A 29 -3.53 4.13 12.14
C GLY A 29 -2.01 3.98 11.94
N HIS A 30 -1.28 3.87 13.05
CA HIS A 30 0.18 3.83 13.03
C HIS A 30 0.68 2.43 12.55
N PRO A 31 1.71 2.33 11.70
CA PRO A 31 2.14 1.04 11.14
C PRO A 31 2.61 0.00 12.18
N SER A 32 3.00 0.46 13.38
CA SER A 32 3.43 -0.37 14.52
C SER A 32 2.31 -0.76 15.48
N GLU A 33 1.08 -0.25 15.31
CA GLU A 33 -0.02 -0.64 16.18
C GLU A 33 -0.39 -2.10 15.95
N GLU A 34 -0.53 -2.84 17.05
CA GLU A 34 -1.06 -4.21 17.04
C GLU A 34 -2.58 -4.15 16.93
N GLY A 35 -3.15 -4.74 15.88
CA GLY A 35 -4.60 -4.72 15.66
C GLY A 35 -4.99 -4.84 14.18
N GLU A 36 -6.28 -4.65 13.90
CA GLU A 36 -6.77 -4.56 12.52
C GLU A 36 -6.26 -3.28 11.87
N LYS A 37 -5.60 -3.43 10.72
CA LYS A 37 -5.17 -2.31 9.88
C LYS A 37 -6.32 -1.92 8.96
N HIS A 38 -6.67 -0.64 8.93
CA HIS A 38 -7.75 -0.13 8.09
C HIS A 38 -7.18 0.62 6.89
N PHE A 39 -7.66 0.29 5.69
CA PHE A 39 -7.36 1.08 4.51
C PHE A 39 -8.04 2.44 4.60
N TYR A 40 -7.36 3.46 4.07
CA TYR A 40 -7.96 4.78 3.90
C TYR A 40 -9.22 4.69 3.04
N GLN A 41 -10.31 5.25 3.54
CA GLN A 41 -11.59 5.28 2.85
C GLN A 41 -11.67 6.51 1.95
N LEU A 42 -11.49 6.29 0.64
CA LEU A 42 -11.69 7.33 -0.37
C LEU A 42 -13.16 7.77 -0.41
N LYS A 43 -13.40 9.07 -0.64
CA LYS A 43 -14.76 9.58 -0.86
C LYS A 43 -15.26 9.19 -2.24
N SER A 44 -14.38 9.25 -3.22
CA SER A 44 -14.66 8.86 -4.60
C SER A 44 -14.60 7.35 -4.73
N LYS A 45 -15.51 6.82 -5.53
CA LYS A 45 -15.62 5.39 -5.78
C LYS A 45 -15.26 5.07 -7.23
N PRO A 46 -14.59 3.94 -7.48
CA PRO A 46 -14.44 3.42 -8.83
C PRO A 46 -15.82 3.12 -9.44
N ASP A 47 -15.89 3.17 -10.77
CA ASP A 47 -17.04 2.71 -11.52
C ASP A 47 -17.13 1.18 -11.45
N PRO A 48 -18.16 0.61 -10.78
CA PRO A 48 -18.27 -0.83 -10.61
C PRO A 48 -18.45 -1.59 -11.93
N GLU A 49 -18.92 -0.95 -13.00
CA GLU A 49 -19.08 -1.60 -14.30
C GLU A 49 -17.75 -1.82 -15.02
N LYS A 50 -16.70 -1.08 -14.63
CA LYS A 50 -15.35 -1.16 -15.22
C LYS A 50 -14.38 -2.02 -14.41
N VAL A 51 -14.79 -2.47 -13.21
CA VAL A 51 -13.93 -3.22 -12.29
C VAL A 51 -13.86 -4.69 -12.68
N GLU A 52 -12.65 -5.15 -13.02
CA GLU A 52 -12.36 -6.56 -13.21
C GLU A 52 -11.31 -7.05 -12.22
N VAL A 53 -11.73 -7.96 -11.33
CA VAL A 53 -10.86 -8.54 -10.30
C VAL A 53 -9.92 -9.57 -10.93
N MET A 54 -8.63 -9.43 -10.66
CA MET A 54 -7.63 -10.41 -11.06
C MET A 54 -6.66 -10.72 -9.93
N SER A 55 -5.98 -11.86 -10.00
CA SER A 55 -5.05 -12.29 -8.93
C SER A 55 -3.96 -11.28 -8.60
N ALA A 56 -3.61 -10.40 -9.55
CA ALA A 56 -2.64 -9.32 -9.39
C ALA A 56 -3.23 -7.96 -8.98
N CYS A 57 -4.55 -7.83 -8.91
CA CYS A 57 -5.27 -6.62 -8.50
C CYS A 57 -6.63 -7.04 -7.96
N TRP A 58 -6.69 -7.34 -6.66
CA TRP A 58 -7.92 -7.84 -6.04
C TRP A 58 -9.02 -6.79 -5.98
N ASP A 59 -8.65 -5.51 -5.96
CA ASP A 59 -9.61 -4.41 -6.05
C ASP A 59 -10.14 -4.23 -7.49
N GLY A 60 -9.43 -4.77 -8.49
CA GLY A 60 -9.74 -4.63 -9.92
C GLY A 60 -9.48 -3.23 -10.51
N TYR A 61 -8.92 -2.32 -9.71
CA TYR A 61 -8.46 -0.99 -10.13
C TYR A 61 -7.24 -0.55 -9.30
N THR A 62 -6.56 0.48 -9.78
CA THR A 62 -5.56 1.23 -9.00
C THR A 62 -5.88 2.72 -9.02
N GLY A 63 -5.65 3.39 -7.90
CA GLY A 63 -5.62 4.84 -7.82
C GLY A 63 -4.29 5.38 -8.35
N SER A 64 -4.34 6.54 -9.00
CA SER A 64 -3.16 7.30 -9.36
C SER A 64 -3.12 8.59 -8.56
N TYR A 65 -2.08 8.75 -7.76
CA TYR A 65 -1.95 9.86 -6.82
C TYR A 65 -0.83 10.81 -7.25
N GLN A 66 -1.01 12.09 -6.94
CA GLN A 66 0.00 13.12 -7.07
C GLN A 66 0.26 13.75 -5.71
N LEU A 67 1.51 13.73 -5.28
CA LEU A 67 1.97 14.53 -4.15
C LEU A 67 2.39 15.91 -4.69
N SER A 68 1.69 16.97 -4.29
CA SER A 68 1.96 18.35 -4.73
C SER A 68 3.26 18.90 -4.15
N ALA A 69 3.73 20.04 -4.67
CA ALA A 69 4.92 20.72 -4.15
C ALA A 69 4.80 21.08 -2.66
N GLU A 70 3.58 21.41 -2.21
CA GLU A 70 3.25 21.79 -0.83
C GLU A 70 3.03 20.58 0.10
N GLY A 71 3.15 19.36 -0.42
CA GLY A 71 3.00 18.13 0.34
C GLY A 71 1.55 17.61 0.45
N LYS A 72 0.62 18.15 -0.35
CA LYS A 72 -0.77 17.64 -0.40
C LYS A 72 -0.87 16.40 -1.28
N LEU A 73 -1.72 15.46 -0.91
CA LEU A 73 -1.94 14.25 -1.69
C LEU A 73 -3.27 14.31 -2.44
N ILE A 74 -3.22 14.13 -3.76
CA ILE A 74 -4.38 14.24 -4.63
C ILE A 74 -4.54 12.93 -5.40
N LEU A 75 -5.69 12.28 -5.27
CA LEU A 75 -6.11 11.24 -6.19
C LEU A 75 -6.53 11.90 -7.51
N THR A 76 -5.88 11.52 -8.60
CA THR A 76 -6.01 12.15 -9.93
C THR A 76 -6.86 11.33 -10.91
N LYS A 77 -6.95 10.01 -10.70
CA LYS A 77 -7.70 9.08 -11.54
C LYS A 77 -7.74 7.68 -10.94
N PHE A 78 -8.73 6.92 -11.36
CA PHE A 78 -8.71 5.46 -11.27
C PHE A 78 -8.28 4.86 -12.60
N TYR A 79 -7.44 3.82 -12.52
CA TYR A 79 -7.03 2.98 -13.64
C TYR A 79 -7.66 1.61 -13.49
N TYR A 80 -8.39 1.19 -14.51
CA TYR A 80 -8.94 -0.16 -14.60
C TYR A 80 -8.05 -1.03 -15.46
N PHE A 81 -8.00 -2.31 -15.14
CA PHE A 81 -7.27 -3.30 -15.92
C PHE A 81 -8.27 -4.10 -16.72
N LEU A 82 -8.02 -4.23 -18.03
CA LEU A 82 -8.75 -5.13 -18.90
C LEU A 82 -7.89 -6.38 -19.17
N PRO A 83 -8.50 -7.52 -19.55
CA PRO A 83 -7.78 -8.75 -19.86
C PRO A 83 -6.71 -8.58 -20.96
N ASP A 84 -6.87 -7.58 -21.83
CA ASP A 84 -6.00 -7.27 -22.96
C ASP A 84 -5.14 -6.01 -22.77
N GLY A 85 -5.21 -5.32 -21.63
CA GLY A 85 -4.36 -4.16 -21.35
C GLY A 85 -4.92 -3.15 -20.35
N LEU A 86 -4.53 -1.89 -20.52
CA LEU A 86 -5.01 -0.78 -19.71
C LEU A 86 -6.39 -0.37 -20.19
N GLY A 87 -7.38 -0.37 -19.30
CA GLY A 87 -8.72 0.11 -19.59
C GLY A 87 -8.81 1.63 -19.64
N GLU A 88 -10.05 2.12 -19.75
CA GLU A 88 -10.33 3.55 -19.57
C GLU A 88 -9.88 4.04 -18.19
N SER A 89 -9.73 5.35 -18.03
CA SER A 89 -9.45 5.97 -16.74
C SER A 89 -10.43 7.08 -16.46
N ASP A 90 -10.97 7.13 -15.25
CA ASP A 90 -11.84 8.20 -14.84
C ASP A 90 -11.00 9.30 -14.19
N ALA A 91 -10.92 10.46 -14.83
CA ALA A 91 -10.23 11.62 -14.24
C ALA A 91 -11.03 12.13 -13.04
N LEU A 92 -10.32 12.35 -11.93
CA LEU A 92 -10.92 12.71 -10.66
C LEU A 92 -9.95 13.61 -9.91
N LEU A 93 -10.45 14.57 -9.14
CA LEU A 93 -9.60 15.38 -8.26
C LEU A 93 -10.16 15.31 -6.84
N GLU A 94 -9.64 14.35 -6.08
CA GLU A 94 -9.89 14.24 -4.65
C GLU A 94 -8.60 14.56 -3.89
N GLU A 95 -8.59 15.67 -3.14
CA GLU A 95 -7.53 15.94 -2.16
C GLU A 95 -7.80 15.09 -0.91
N LEU A 96 -6.87 14.21 -0.58
CA LEU A 96 -6.96 13.34 0.59
C LEU A 96 -6.79 14.17 1.87
N GLN A 97 -7.55 13.81 2.91
CA GLN A 97 -7.63 14.52 4.18
C GLN A 97 -7.55 13.56 5.38
N GLY A 98 -7.18 14.11 6.53
CA GLY A 98 -7.02 13.35 7.78
C GLY A 98 -5.61 12.81 7.96
N ASP A 99 -5.45 11.96 8.97
CA ASP A 99 -4.16 11.41 9.35
C ASP A 99 -4.04 9.95 8.91
N PHE A 100 -2.98 9.65 8.18
CA PHE A 100 -2.75 8.32 7.59
C PHE A 100 -1.27 8.13 7.25
N TYR A 101 -0.94 6.90 6.83
CA TYR A 101 0.39 6.54 6.38
C TYR A 101 0.36 6.06 4.93
N LEU A 102 1.30 6.56 4.14
CA LEU A 102 1.55 6.07 2.80
C LEU A 102 2.54 4.92 2.86
N GLU A 103 2.10 3.72 2.47
CA GLU A 103 2.97 2.57 2.38
C GLU A 103 3.60 2.47 0.99
N PHE A 104 4.90 2.70 0.97
CA PHE A 104 5.78 2.53 -0.16
C PHE A 104 6.51 1.19 -0.07
N ARG A 105 6.66 0.47 -1.19
CA ARG A 105 7.47 -0.76 -1.25
C ARG A 105 8.39 -0.79 -2.45
N THR A 106 9.54 -1.45 -2.32
CA THR A 106 10.46 -1.68 -3.45
C THR A 106 9.89 -2.65 -4.49
N HIS A 107 9.08 -3.61 -4.04
CA HIS A 107 8.27 -4.56 -4.80
C HIS A 107 7.23 -5.16 -3.84
N PHE A 108 6.27 -5.95 -4.33
CA PHE A 108 5.12 -6.40 -3.53
C PHE A 108 5.49 -7.02 -2.18
N GLU A 109 6.53 -7.86 -2.12
CA GLU A 109 7.01 -8.51 -0.89
C GLU A 109 8.28 -7.85 -0.29
N GLY A 110 8.71 -6.72 -0.85
CA GLY A 110 9.98 -6.09 -0.52
C GLY A 110 9.96 -5.21 0.73
N ASP A 111 11.07 -4.50 0.93
CA ASP A 111 11.19 -3.47 1.96
C ASP A 111 10.02 -2.49 1.91
N GLN A 112 9.52 -2.16 3.09
CA GLN A 112 8.37 -1.28 3.28
C GLN A 112 8.86 0.03 3.92
N LEU A 113 8.33 1.13 3.43
CA LEU A 113 8.56 2.48 3.94
C LEU A 113 7.18 3.11 4.18
N TYR A 114 6.92 3.51 5.42
CA TYR A 114 5.70 4.20 5.80
C TYR A 114 6.00 5.68 6.01
N VAL A 115 5.38 6.52 5.19
CA VAL A 115 5.54 7.97 5.24
C VAL A 115 4.28 8.57 5.90
N PRO A 116 4.40 9.30 7.01
CA PRO A 116 3.25 9.89 7.67
C PRO A 116 2.66 11.03 6.83
N PHE A 117 1.34 11.15 6.90
CA PHE A 117 0.57 12.28 6.42
C PHE A 117 -0.31 12.76 7.57
N THR A 118 -0.15 14.02 7.95
CA THR A 118 -0.78 14.62 9.13
C THR A 118 -1.13 16.06 8.82
N ASP A 119 -2.26 16.54 9.34
CA ASP A 119 -2.72 17.92 9.13
C ASP A 119 -2.81 18.32 7.64
N GLY A 120 -3.20 17.36 6.79
CA GLY A 120 -3.37 17.60 5.35
C GLY A 120 -2.08 17.64 4.54
N LYS A 121 -0.93 17.24 5.13
CA LYS A 121 0.37 17.25 4.45
C LYS A 121 1.21 16.03 4.77
N VAL A 122 2.06 15.66 3.81
CA VAL A 122 3.14 14.70 4.04
C VAL A 122 4.16 15.24 5.04
N ILE A 123 4.62 14.40 5.95
CA ILE A 123 5.72 14.72 6.86
C ILE A 123 7.04 14.53 6.11
N VAL A 124 7.81 15.61 5.98
CA VAL A 124 9.09 15.62 5.25
C VAL A 124 10.28 15.20 6.12
N ASP A 125 10.11 15.24 7.44
CA ASP A 125 11.10 14.80 8.40
C ASP A 125 11.21 13.27 8.39
N GLN A 126 12.33 12.76 7.87
CA GLN A 126 12.56 11.33 7.68
C GLN A 126 12.76 10.58 9.00
N GLU A 127 13.07 11.27 10.10
CA GLU A 127 13.16 10.62 11.42
C GLU A 127 11.80 10.11 11.90
N GLN A 128 10.70 10.63 11.34
CA GLN A 128 9.33 10.20 11.62
C GLN A 128 8.85 9.09 10.68
N TRP A 129 9.64 8.73 9.67
CA TRP A 129 9.28 7.67 8.75
C TRP A 129 9.58 6.31 9.37
N VAL A 130 8.76 5.31 9.04
CA VAL A 130 8.95 3.95 9.55
C VAL A 130 9.41 3.05 8.42
N GLU A 131 10.64 2.57 8.52
CA GLU A 131 11.19 1.56 7.60
C GLU A 131 11.11 0.16 8.19
N ILE A 132 10.59 -0.78 7.40
CA ILE A 132 10.60 -2.20 7.72
C ILE A 132 11.39 -2.91 6.63
N LYS A 133 12.62 -3.31 6.97
CA LYS A 133 13.46 -4.13 6.09
C LYS A 133 12.96 -5.56 6.10
N ARG A 134 12.69 -6.10 4.92
CA ARG A 134 12.38 -7.53 4.77
C ARG A 134 13.65 -8.24 4.39
N THR A 135 14.25 -8.92 5.36
CA THR A 135 15.35 -9.84 5.10
C THR A 135 14.87 -10.87 4.09
N ARG A 136 15.53 -10.97 2.93
CA ARG A 136 15.34 -12.12 2.04
C ARG A 136 15.61 -13.36 2.89
N LEU A 137 14.57 -14.11 3.21
CA LEU A 137 14.76 -15.50 3.58
C LEU A 137 15.25 -16.15 2.29
N ASP A 138 16.56 -16.35 2.19
CA ASP A 138 17.13 -17.21 1.17
C ASP A 138 16.39 -18.55 1.29
N SER A 139 15.58 -18.85 0.28
CA SER A 139 14.69 -20.01 0.20
C SER A 139 15.43 -21.36 0.15
N LYS A 140 16.73 -21.37 0.50
CA LYS A 140 17.58 -22.56 0.58
C LYS A 140 17.84 -23.07 2.00
N ALA A 141 17.40 -22.39 3.05
CA ALA A 141 17.67 -22.86 4.41
C ALA A 141 16.52 -22.59 5.38
N SER A 142 15.42 -23.34 5.29
CA SER A 142 14.60 -23.73 6.45
C SER A 142 13.32 -24.44 5.99
N ASN A 143 13.43 -25.73 5.65
CA ASN A 143 12.26 -26.60 5.58
C ASN A 143 11.85 -27.15 6.97
N ASN A 144 12.51 -26.73 8.06
CA ASN A 144 12.29 -27.34 9.38
C ASN A 144 11.81 -26.40 10.50
N ASN A 145 11.85 -25.06 10.36
CA ASN A 145 11.50 -24.18 11.48
C ASN A 145 10.12 -23.51 11.41
N PHE A 146 9.47 -23.49 10.24
CA PHE A 146 8.14 -22.86 10.11
C PHE A 146 7.02 -23.69 10.76
N PHE A 147 7.11 -25.03 10.70
CA PHE A 147 6.15 -25.94 11.36
C PHE A 147 6.27 -25.97 12.89
N VAL A 148 7.43 -25.61 13.44
CA VAL A 148 7.65 -25.59 14.91
C VAL A 148 7.05 -24.33 15.54
N TRP A 149 7.05 -23.20 14.82
CA TRP A 149 6.44 -21.95 15.32
C TRP A 149 4.91 -21.99 15.28
N ILE A 150 4.29 -22.49 14.20
CA ILE A 150 2.82 -22.58 14.08
C ILE A 150 2.22 -23.48 15.18
N LYS A 151 2.93 -24.53 15.62
CA LYS A 151 2.46 -25.40 16.72
C LYS A 151 2.52 -24.76 18.11
N ARG A 152 3.22 -23.64 18.30
CA ARG A 152 3.32 -22.94 19.59
C ARG A 152 2.26 -21.85 19.79
N VAL A 153 1.57 -21.41 18.73
CA VAL A 153 0.64 -20.25 18.78
C VAL A 153 -0.84 -20.67 18.67
N ILE A 154 -1.14 -21.96 18.42
CA ILE A 154 -2.51 -22.46 18.45
C ILE A 154 -2.79 -23.11 19.82
N PRO A 155 -3.64 -22.53 20.68
CA PRO A 155 -4.11 -23.23 21.87
C PRO A 155 -4.92 -24.46 21.44
N ARG A 156 -4.54 -25.64 21.95
CA ARG A 156 -5.32 -26.88 21.85
C ARG A 156 -6.67 -26.69 22.56
N ARG A 157 -7.69 -26.20 21.86
CA ARG A 157 -9.09 -26.47 22.20
C ARG A 157 -9.88 -26.60 20.91
N LEU A 158 -10.25 -27.84 20.61
CA LEU A 158 -11.52 -28.29 20.05
C LEU A 158 -11.31 -29.65 19.37
N PHE A 159 -11.19 -30.69 20.19
CA PHE A 159 -11.66 -32.04 19.88
C PHE A 159 -12.02 -32.69 21.22
N ASN A 160 -13.31 -32.61 21.56
CA ASN A 160 -14.09 -33.62 22.27
C ASN A 160 -15.52 -33.50 21.75
#